data_AF-A0A1C3VA72-F1
#
_entry.id   AF-A0A1C3VA72-F1
#
_cell.length_a   1.000
_cell.length_b   1.000
_cell.length_c   1.000
_cell.angle_alpha   90.00
_cell.angle_beta   90.00
_cell.angle_gamma   90.00
#
_symmetry.space_group_name_H-M   'P 1'
#
loop_
_entity.id
_entity.type
_entity.pdbx_description
1 polymer ?
#
loop_
_entity_poly.entity_id
_entity_poly.type
_entity_poly.pdbx_seq_one_letter_code
_entity_poly.pdbx_strand_id
1 'polypeptide(L)'
;MVAAALCAGRRKIFMLFRPLHDRVVIRRAEGDIKSKGGIIIPDTAKEKPQEGEVIAVGPGSRDENGRLIPLDVKTGDTILFGKWSGTEVKINGEDLLIMKEADIMGIIENAVDKAA
;
A
#
# COMPACT_ATOMS: atom_id res chain seq x y z
N MET A 1 -17.53 35.47 2.80
CA MET A 1 -16.40 35.23 1.89
C MET A 1 -15.62 34.07 2.48
N VAL A 2 -15.69 32.93 1.81
CA VAL A 2 -15.49 31.58 2.34
C VAL A 2 -14.09 31.10 1.98
N ALA A 3 -13.27 30.73 2.96
CA ALA A 3 -12.09 29.91 2.75
C ALA A 3 -11.67 29.25 4.08
N ALA A 4 -12.50 28.32 4.56
CA ALA A 4 -12.05 27.31 5.49
C ALA A 4 -11.15 26.34 4.71
N ALA A 5 -9.87 26.69 4.60
CA ALA A 5 -8.85 25.80 4.06
C ALA A 5 -8.81 24.55 4.94
N LEU A 6 -9.28 23.43 4.38
CA LEU A 6 -9.08 22.11 4.93
C LEU A 6 -7.58 21.91 5.14
N CYS A 7 -7.13 22.14 6.37
CA CYS A 7 -5.87 21.61 6.87
C CYS A 7 -6.10 20.12 7.12
N ALA A 8 -6.23 19.35 6.04
CA ALA A 8 -6.23 17.90 6.07
C ALA A 8 -4.78 17.49 6.37
N GLY A 9 -4.42 17.55 7.65
CA GLY A 9 -3.17 17.02 8.15
C GLY A 9 -3.01 15.61 7.60
N ARG A 10 -2.01 15.43 6.71
CA ARG A 10 -1.51 14.11 6.33
C ARG A 10 -1.24 13.40 7.64
N ARG A 11 -2.14 12.51 8.05
CA ARG A 11 -1.88 11.56 9.12
C ARG A 11 -0.75 10.70 8.59
N LYS A 12 0.49 11.14 8.80
CA LYS A 12 1.63 10.24 8.93
C LYS A 12 1.19 9.31 10.04
N ILE A 13 0.62 8.18 9.65
CA ILE A 13 0.31 7.07 10.53
C ILE A 13 1.67 6.62 11.02
N PHE A 14 2.09 7.24 12.13
CA PHE A 14 3.33 6.95 12.81
C PHE A 14 3.07 5.67 13.60
N MET A 15 2.93 4.57 12.86
CA MET A 15 2.94 3.26 13.49
C MET A 15 4.36 3.04 13.99
N LEU A 16 4.49 2.75 15.30
CA LEU A 16 5.72 2.19 15.89
C LEU A 16 6.02 0.77 15.35
N PHE A 17 5.59 0.47 14.13
CA PHE A 17 5.87 -0.77 13.45
C PHE A 17 7.01 -0.53 12.47
N ARG A 18 8.21 -0.95 12.86
CA ARG A 18 9.39 -0.90 12.02
C ARG A 18 9.55 -2.25 11.30
N PRO A 19 9.20 -2.35 10.02
CA PRO A 19 9.51 -3.56 9.26
C PRO A 19 11.02 -3.82 9.24
N LEU A 20 11.39 -5.09 9.41
CA LEU A 20 12.78 -5.55 9.35
C LEU A 20 13.13 -6.00 7.94
N HIS A 21 14.40 -5.84 7.56
CA HIS A 21 14.92 -6.25 6.26
C HIS A 21 14.16 -5.62 5.08
N ASP A 22 13.75 -6.45 4.14
CA ASP A 22 13.02 -6.18 2.89
C ASP A 22 11.49 -6.21 3.05
N ARG A 23 11.00 -6.22 4.30
CA ARG A 23 9.55 -6.27 4.54
C ARG A 23 8.89 -4.94 4.24
N VAL A 24 7.71 -5.01 3.66
CA VAL A 24 6.87 -3.88 3.30
C VAL A 24 5.51 -4.06 3.95
N VAL A 25 4.97 -2.97 4.49
CA VAL A 25 3.67 -2.90 5.13
C VAL A 25 2.73 -2.13 4.24
N ILE A 26 1.61 -2.76 3.93
CA ILE A 26 0.65 -2.30 2.94
C ILE A 26 -0.72 -2.23 3.60
N ARG A 27 -1.48 -1.21 3.25
CA ARG A 27 -2.92 -1.17 3.48
C ARG A 27 -3.62 -1.50 2.17
N ARG A 28 -4.51 -2.49 2.20
CA ARG A 28 -5.33 -2.80 1.03
C ARG A 28 -6.23 -1.62 0.72
N ALA A 29 -6.33 -1.24 -0.55
CA ALA A 29 -7.36 -0.33 -0.98
C ALA A 29 -8.71 -1.04 -0.83
N GLU A 30 -9.70 -0.40 -0.20
CA GLU A 30 -11.06 -0.91 -0.18
C GLU A 30 -11.61 -0.82 -1.61
N GLY A 31 -11.72 -1.97 -2.29
CA GLY A 31 -12.23 -2.02 -3.64
C GLY A 31 -13.66 -1.49 -3.69
N ASP A 32 -13.93 -0.56 -4.61
CA ASP A 32 -15.21 0.12 -4.74
C ASP A 32 -16.39 -0.88 -4.77
N ILE A 33 -17.09 -0.98 -3.65
CA ILE A 33 -18.25 -1.88 -3.47
C ILE A 33 -19.45 -1.41 -4.30
N LYS A 34 -19.39 -0.23 -4.91
CA LYS A 34 -20.51 0.38 -5.66
C LYS A 34 -20.07 0.70 -7.09
N SER A 35 -20.34 -0.21 -8.02
CA SER A 35 -20.34 0.14 -9.44
C SER A 35 -21.40 1.23 -9.69
N LYS A 36 -21.10 2.18 -10.58
CA LYS A 36 -21.87 3.41 -10.85
C LYS A 36 -23.32 3.19 -11.37
N GLY A 37 -23.84 1.96 -11.36
CA GLY A 37 -25.11 1.56 -11.97
C GLY A 37 -26.14 0.92 -11.03
N GLY A 38 -25.92 0.87 -9.70
CA GLY A 38 -26.94 0.35 -8.76
C GLY A 38 -27.22 -1.15 -8.84
N ILE A 39 -26.43 -1.90 -9.61
CA ILE A 39 -26.53 -3.37 -9.70
C ILE A 39 -25.67 -3.96 -8.57
N ILE A 40 -26.32 -4.73 -7.69
CA ILE A 40 -25.65 -5.51 -6.64
C ILE A 40 -24.98 -6.70 -7.33
N ILE A 41 -23.67 -6.59 -7.57
CA ILE A 41 -22.87 -7.75 -7.96
C ILE A 41 -22.65 -8.59 -6.70
N PRO A 42 -23.06 -9.87 -6.69
CA PRO A 42 -22.85 -10.74 -5.53
C PRO A 42 -21.35 -10.81 -5.17
N ASP A 43 -21.04 -10.80 -3.87
CA ASP A 43 -19.69 -10.67 -3.32
C ASP A 43 -18.69 -11.75 -3.80
N THR A 44 -19.16 -12.83 -4.44
CA THR A 44 -18.35 -13.88 -5.05
C THR A 44 -17.64 -13.47 -6.34
N ALA A 45 -18.05 -12.38 -7.00
CA ALA A 45 -17.39 -11.83 -8.20
C ALA A 45 -16.50 -10.62 -7.91
N LYS A 46 -16.36 -10.22 -6.63
CA LYS A 46 -15.37 -9.23 -6.22
C LYS A 46 -14.00 -9.88 -6.18
N GLU A 47 -13.28 -9.73 -7.28
CA GLU A 47 -11.84 -9.93 -7.31
C GLU A 47 -11.22 -9.06 -6.22
N LYS A 48 -10.60 -9.70 -5.21
CA LYS A 48 -9.95 -8.98 -4.11
C LYS A 48 -9.01 -7.95 -4.74
N PRO A 49 -9.17 -6.64 -4.44
CA PRO A 49 -8.31 -5.62 -5.01
C PRO A 49 -6.87 -6.01 -4.73
N GLN A 50 -6.11 -6.17 -5.80
CA GLN A 50 -4.68 -6.51 -5.76
C GLN A 50 -3.82 -5.27 -5.54
N GLU A 51 -4.48 -4.14 -5.27
CA GLU A 51 -3.88 -2.84 -5.11
C GLU A 51 -3.86 -2.46 -3.64
N GLY A 52 -2.78 -1.80 -3.23
CA GLY A 52 -2.64 -1.26 -1.89
C GLY A 52 -1.64 -0.13 -1.81
N GLU A 53 -1.77 0.65 -0.75
CA GLU A 53 -0.88 1.76 -0.44
C GLU A 53 0.20 1.30 0.55
N VAL A 54 1.45 1.62 0.26
CA VAL A 54 2.58 1.31 1.13
C VAL A 54 2.62 2.29 2.31
N ILE A 55 2.47 1.78 3.53
CA ILE A 55 2.58 2.61 4.75
C ILE A 55 4.03 2.70 5.23
N ALA A 56 4.73 1.56 5.24
CA ALA A 56 6.07 1.46 5.80
C ALA A 56 6.93 0.50 4.99
N VAL A 57 8.19 0.90 4.76
CA VAL A 57 9.20 0.08 4.10
C VAL A 57 10.34 -0.21 5.07
N GLY A 58 10.89 -1.41 4.97
CA GLY A 58 12.09 -1.80 5.70
C GLY A 58 13.33 -1.07 5.17
N PRO A 59 14.46 -1.13 5.89
CA PRO A 59 15.72 -0.52 5.45
C PRO A 59 16.32 -1.18 4.20
N GLY A 60 15.80 -2.34 3.76
CA GLY A 60 16.30 -3.07 2.60
C GLY A 60 17.10 -4.32 2.97
N SER A 61 17.41 -5.13 1.95
CA SER A 61 18.19 -6.35 2.13
C SER A 61 19.65 -6.01 2.42
N ARG A 62 20.34 -6.90 3.15
CA ARG A 62 21.78 -6.78 3.42
C ARG A 62 22.52 -7.83 2.61
N ASP A 63 23.51 -7.39 1.84
CA ASP A 63 24.45 -8.29 1.19
C ASP A 63 25.40 -8.92 2.21
N GLU A 64 26.09 -10.00 1.79
CA GLU A 64 27.17 -10.66 2.53
C GLU A 64 28.32 -9.68 2.89
N ASN A 65 28.46 -8.60 2.13
CA ASN A 65 29.43 -7.52 2.35
C ASN A 65 28.94 -6.43 3.32
N GLY A 66 27.75 -6.59 3.91
CA GLY A 66 27.15 -5.62 4.83
C GLY A 66 26.62 -4.35 4.16
N ARG A 67 26.62 -4.28 2.83
CA ARG A 67 26.01 -3.18 2.07
C ARG A 67 24.49 -3.34 2.10
N LEU A 68 23.81 -2.20 2.29
CA LEU A 68 22.36 -2.12 2.29
C LEU A 68 21.91 -1.95 0.84
N ILE A 69 21.12 -2.88 0.32
CA ILE A 69 20.46 -2.72 -0.97
C ILE A 69 19.17 -1.93 -0.68
N PRO A 70 19.04 -0.69 -1.18
CA PRO A 70 17.81 0.08 -1.01
C PRO A 70 16.66 -0.58 -1.78
N LEU A 71 15.47 -0.52 -1.21
CA LEU A 71 14.24 -0.95 -1.87
C LEU A 71 13.80 0.12 -2.88
N ASP A 72 13.20 -0.29 -3.99
CA ASP A 72 12.66 0.64 -5.01
C ASP A 72 11.30 1.22 -4.58
N VAL A 73 10.61 0.54 -3.67
CA VAL A 73 9.33 0.98 -3.10
C VAL A 73 9.51 2.05 -2.02
N LYS A 74 8.65 3.06 -2.04
CA LYS A 74 8.63 4.14 -1.04
C LYS A 74 7.31 4.15 -0.28
N THR A 75 7.34 4.79 0.88
CA THR A 75 6.14 5.04 1.67
C THR A 75 5.20 5.99 0.92
N GLY A 76 3.94 5.58 0.73
CA GLY A 76 2.91 6.32 0.00
C GLY A 76 2.72 5.88 -1.45
N ASP A 77 3.52 4.94 -1.95
CA ASP A 77 3.34 4.41 -3.29
C ASP A 77 2.12 3.47 -3.35
N THR A 78 1.38 3.53 -4.46
CA THR A 78 0.36 2.55 -4.79
C THR A 78 1.01 1.41 -5.54
N ILE A 79 0.84 0.19 -5.04
CA ILE A 79 1.48 -0.99 -5.60
C ILE A 79 0.46 -2.07 -5.94
N LEU A 80 0.81 -2.89 -6.93
CA LEU A 80 0.10 -4.10 -7.30
C LEU A 80 0.84 -5.32 -6.74
N PHE A 81 0.14 -6.19 -6.03
CA PHE A 81 0.71 -7.41 -5.45
C PHE A 81 -0.13 -8.66 -5.76
N GLY A 82 0.50 -9.83 -5.61
CA GLY A 82 -0.14 -11.11 -5.92
C GLY A 82 -1.27 -11.48 -4.95
N LYS A 83 -2.31 -12.15 -5.45
CA LYS A 83 -3.51 -12.59 -4.68
C LYS A 83 -3.21 -13.42 -3.42
N TRP A 84 -2.04 -14.07 -3.38
CA TRP A 84 -1.63 -15.01 -2.34
C TRP A 84 -0.41 -14.52 -1.54
N SER A 85 -0.06 -13.24 -1.70
CA SER A 85 1.11 -12.66 -1.05
C SER A 85 0.74 -11.95 0.25
N GLY A 86 1.63 -12.11 1.24
CA GLY A 86 1.60 -11.38 2.50
C GLY A 86 0.85 -12.07 3.65
N THR A 87 1.17 -11.59 4.85
CA THR A 87 0.56 -11.99 6.12
C THR A 87 -0.32 -10.85 6.61
N GLU A 88 -1.59 -11.16 6.90
CA GLU A 88 -2.51 -10.20 7.50
C GLU A 88 -2.19 -10.04 8.99
N VAL A 89 -1.95 -8.81 9.41
CA VAL A 89 -1.63 -8.45 10.79
C VAL A 89 -2.51 -7.29 11.21
N LYS A 90 -3.17 -7.43 12.37
CA LYS A 90 -3.96 -6.36 12.97
C LYS A 90 -3.08 -5.58 13.95
N ILE A 91 -2.84 -4.30 13.67
CA ILE A 91 -2.06 -3.42 14.54
C ILE A 91 -2.89 -2.18 14.85
N ASN A 92 -3.11 -1.88 16.13
CA ASN A 92 -3.93 -0.75 16.58
C ASN A 92 -5.36 -0.73 16.01
N GLY A 93 -5.92 -1.91 15.72
CA GLY A 93 -7.25 -2.05 15.12
C GLY A 93 -7.31 -1.80 13.61
N GLU A 94 -6.16 -1.58 12.96
CA GLU A 94 -6.06 -1.50 11.50
C GLU A 94 -5.59 -2.83 10.93
N ASP A 95 -6.24 -3.24 9.84
CA ASP A 95 -5.86 -4.42 9.07
C ASP A 95 -4.75 -4.05 8.08
N LEU A 96 -3.56 -4.60 8.34
CA LEU A 96 -2.37 -4.40 7.52
C LEU A 96 -1.94 -5.71 6.88
N LEU A 97 -1.26 -5.59 5.75
CA LEU A 97 -0.65 -6.69 5.04
C LEU A 97 0.86 -6.50 5.05
N ILE A 98 1.59 -7.51 5.51
CA ILE A 98 3.06 -7.51 5.52
C ILE A 98 3.55 -8.51 4.48
N MET A 99 4.39 -8.08 3.55
CA MET A 99 5.02 -8.96 2.55
C MET A 99 6.46 -8.55 2.27
N LYS A 100 7.12 -9.29 1.39
CA LYS A 100 8.45 -8.95 0.88
C LYS A 100 8.34 -8.11 -0.38
N GLU A 101 9.38 -7.35 -0.70
CA GLU A 101 9.48 -6.64 -1.98
C GLU A 101 9.36 -7.58 -3.19
N ALA A 102 9.86 -8.81 -3.10
CA ALA A 102 9.81 -9.79 -4.19
C ALA A 102 8.38 -10.21 -4.61
N ASP A 103 7.38 -10.01 -3.75
CA ASP A 103 5.99 -10.34 -4.05
C ASP A 103 5.23 -9.19 -4.75
N ILE A 104 5.86 -8.02 -4.84
CA ILE A 104 5.30 -6.83 -5.46
C ILE A 104 5.51 -6.93 -6.97
N MET A 105 4.42 -6.85 -7.74
CA MET A 105 4.46 -6.95 -9.19
C MET A 105 4.86 -5.63 -9.85
N GLY A 106 4.52 -4.50 -9.23
CA GLY A 106 4.90 -3.19 -9.71
C GLY A 106 4.29 -2.04 -8.91
N ILE A 107 4.81 -0.85 -9.16
CA ILE A 107 4.26 0.42 -8.65
C ILE A 107 3.31 0.97 -9.72
N ILE A 108 2.08 1.30 -9.31
CA ILE A 108 1.11 1.94 -10.19
C ILE A 108 1.40 3.44 -10.17
N GLU A 109 2.16 3.90 -11.15
CA GLU A 109 2.27 5.34 -11.44
C GLU A 109 1.00 5.77 -12.19
N ASN A 110 0.11 6.52 -11.53
CA ASN A 110 -1.00 7.18 -12.23
C ASN A 110 -0.41 8.24 -13.17
N ALA A 111 -0.24 7.89 -14.43
CA ALA A 111 0.36 8.71 -15.48
C ALA A 111 -0.50 9.91 -15.93
N VAL A 112 -1.34 10.48 -15.04
CA VAL A 112 -2.25 11.57 -15.40
C VAL A 112 -1.57 12.95 -15.33
N ASP A 113 -0.44 13.09 -14.64
CA ASP A 113 0.15 14.41 -14.34
C ASP A 113 1.50 14.71 -15.04
N LYS A 114 1.96 13.88 -15.99
CA LYS A 114 3.27 14.05 -16.67
C LYS A 114 3.21 14.45 -18.15
N ALA A 115 2.12 15.10 -18.57
CA ALA A 115 2.03 15.76 -19.88
C ALA A 115 1.77 17.26 -19.69
N ALA A 116 2.80 18.00 -19.26
CA ALA A 116 2.84 19.46 -19.29
C ALA A 116 4.26 19.94 -19.56
#